data_AF-A0A3Q0IMK9-F1
#
_entry.id   AF-A0A3Q0IMK9-F1
#
_cell.length_a   1.000
_cell.length_b   1.000
_cell.length_c   1.000
_cell.angle_alpha   90.00
_cell.angle_beta   90.00
_cell.angle_gamma   90.00
#
_symmetry.space_group_name_H-M   'P 1'
#
loop_
_entity.id
_entity.type
_entity.pdbx_description
1 polymer ?
#
loop_
_entity_poly.entity_id
_entity_poly.type
_entity_poly.pdbx_seq_one_letter_code
_entity_poly.pdbx_strand_id
1 'polypeptide(L)' 'MHVSLRSLYENPNEDVFKNPINVMTGVIGMQIGLVNVLKTLGVEPDGIVGHSIGELSCSYADGGFTLEETILAAYY' A
#
# COMPACT_ATOMS: atom_id res chain seq x y z
N MET A 1 -13.19 1.77 -13.26
CA MET A 1 -11.97 0.95 -13.51
C MET A 1 -11.92 -0.08 -12.39
N HIS A 2 -11.41 -1.29 -12.60
CA HIS A 2 -11.31 -2.32 -11.55
C HIS A 2 -9.84 -2.71 -11.41
N VAL A 3 -9.30 -2.62 -10.20
CA VAL A 3 -7.91 -2.98 -9.90
C VAL A 3 -7.93 -4.14 -8.91
N SER A 4 -7.35 -5.27 -9.32
CA SER A 4 -7.21 -6.46 -8.48
C SER A 4 -5.76 -6.60 -8.04
N LEU A 5 -5.48 -6.33 -6.76
CA LEU A 5 -4.12 -6.47 -6.19
C LEU A 5 -3.52 -7.84 -6.43
N ARG A 6 -4.33 -8.89 -6.29
CA ARG A 6 -3.91 -10.27 -6.55
C ARG A 6 -3.41 -10.44 -7.98
N SER A 7 -4.16 -9.91 -8.95
CA SER A 7 -3.78 -9.96 -10.36
C SER A 7 -2.51 -9.16 -10.64
N LEU A 8 -2.33 -8.01 -9.98
CA LEU A 8 -1.10 -7.21 -10.10
C LEU A 8 0.15 -7.97 -9.66
N TYR A 9 0.06 -8.76 -8.58
CA TYR A 9 1.22 -9.47 -8.03
C TYR A 9 1.46 -10.85 -8.65
N GLU A 10 0.40 -11.61 -8.95
CA GLU A 10 0.53 -12.99 -9.45
C GLU A 10 0.74 -13.04 -10.97
N ASN A 11 0.27 -12.04 -11.72
CA ASN A 11 0.34 -12.03 -13.20
C ASN A 11 0.84 -10.68 -13.74
N PRO A 12 2.07 -10.25 -13.38
CA PRO A 12 2.60 -8.98 -13.85
C PRO A 12 2.84 -9.02 -15.37
N ASN A 13 2.44 -7.95 -16.06
CA ASN A 13 2.84 -7.70 -17.44
C ASN A 13 3.21 -6.21 -17.60
N GLU A 14 3.94 -5.86 -18.66
CA GLU A 14 4.42 -4.48 -18.83
C GLU A 14 3.29 -3.44 -18.90
N ASP A 15 2.14 -3.79 -19.44
CA ASP A 15 1.00 -2.88 -19.57
C ASP A 15 0.38 -2.53 -18.22
N VAL A 16 0.45 -3.42 -17.24
CA VAL A 16 0.00 -3.16 -15.86
C VAL A 16 0.77 -1.98 -15.26
N PHE A 17 2.08 -1.90 -15.50
CA PHE A 17 2.94 -0.84 -14.95
C PHE A 17 2.79 0.50 -15.67
N LYS A 18 2.16 0.54 -16.85
CA LYS A 18 1.90 1.79 -17.58
C LYS A 18 0.78 2.62 -16.96
N ASN A 19 -0.08 2.02 -16.15
CA ASN A 19 -1.16 2.71 -15.46
C ASN A 19 -0.70 3.14 -14.06
N PRO A 20 -0.60 4.45 -13.76
CA PRO A 20 -0.18 4.93 -12.44
C PRO A 20 -1.04 4.39 -11.29
N ILE A 21 -2.36 4.24 -11.49
CA ILE A 21 -3.28 3.74 -10.45
C ILE A 21 -2.92 2.29 -10.08
N ASN A 22 -2.57 1.45 -11.05
CA ASN A 22 -2.14 0.08 -10.79
C ASN A 22 -0.84 0.07 -9.96
N VAL A 23 0.13 0.90 -10.35
CA VAL A 23 1.43 0.97 -9.67
C VAL A 23 1.26 1.52 -8.25
N MET A 24 0.52 2.61 -8.08
CA MET A 24 0.25 3.25 -6.79
C MET A 24 -0.50 2.31 -5.85
N THR A 25 -1.60 1.72 -6.30
CA THR A 25 -2.41 0.79 -5.50
C THR A 25 -1.60 -0.47 -5.15
N GLY A 26 -0.81 -1.00 -6.10
CA GLY A 26 0.06 -2.16 -5.87
C GLY A 26 1.20 -1.88 -4.88
N VAL A 27 1.84 -0.71 -4.94
CA VAL A 27 2.89 -0.37 -3.97
C VAL A 27 2.31 -0.21 -2.57
N ILE A 28 1.16 0.48 -2.44
CA ILE A 28 0.49 0.65 -1.15
C ILE A 28 -0.01 -0.67 -0.56
N GLY A 29 -0.62 -1.53 -1.38
CA GLY A 29 -1.03 -2.86 -0.94
C GLY A 29 0.14 -3.69 -0.41
N MET A 30 1.32 -3.60 -1.05
CA MET A 30 2.54 -4.28 -0.59
C MET A 30 3.06 -3.68 0.72
N GLN A 31 3.12 -2.36 0.83
CA GLN A 31 3.60 -1.67 2.04
C GLN A 31 2.71 -1.98 3.26
N ILE A 32 1.39 -1.99 3.10
CA ILE A 32 0.43 -2.41 4.14
C ILE A 32 0.70 -3.85 4.57
N GLY A 33 0.92 -4.75 3.61
CA GLY A 33 1.28 -6.15 3.90
C GLY A 33 2.55 -6.24 4.76
N LEU A 34 3.58 -5.47 4.43
CA LEU A 34 4.83 -5.42 5.20
C LEU A 34 4.62 -4.84 6.61
N VAL A 35 3.85 -3.75 6.74
CA VAL A 35 3.48 -3.17 8.05
C VAL A 35 2.78 -4.22 8.91
N ASN A 36 1.85 -4.99 8.33
CA ASN A 36 1.14 -6.04 9.06
C ASN A 36 2.07 -7.17 9.51
N VAL A 37 3.04 -7.57 8.69
CA VAL A 37 4.06 -8.55 9.09
C VAL A 37 4.92 -8.02 10.24
N LEU A 38 5.32 -6.75 10.20
CA LEU A 38 6.09 -6.15 11.31
C LEU A 38 5.27 -6.11 12.61
N LYS A 39 4.00 -5.71 12.53
CA LYS A 39 3.07 -5.71 13.67
C LYS A 39 2.88 -7.11 14.27
N THR A 40 2.73 -8.16 13.44
CA THR A 40 2.60 -9.54 13.96
C THR A 40 3.87 -10.06 14.60
N LEU A 41 5.04 -9.52 14.24
CA LEU A 41 6.32 -9.79 14.88
C LEU A 41 6.55 -8.96 16.16
N GLY A 42 5.61 -8.08 16.54
CA GLY A 42 5.72 -7.21 17.72
C GLY A 42 6.69 -6.04 17.53
N VAL A 43 7.00 -5.67 16.28
CA VAL A 43 7.82 -4.50 15.97
C VAL A 43 6.94 -3.26 15.98
N GLU A 44 7.18 -2.38 16.95
CA GLU A 44 6.53 -1.07 17.06
C GLU A 44 7.52 0.04 16.64
N PRO A 45 7.13 0.96 15.75
CA PRO A 45 8.01 2.04 15.33
C PRO A 45 8.07 3.16 16.38
N ASP A 46 9.28 3.63 16.70
CA ASP A 46 9.47 4.86 17.50
C ASP A 46 9.18 6.15 16.71
N GLY A 47 9.19 6.06 15.38
CA GLY A 47 8.89 7.14 14.46
C GLY A 47 8.62 6.61 13.05
N ILE A 48 7.82 7.34 12.28
CA ILE A 48 7.35 6.93 10.96
C ILE A 48 7.57 8.09 9.98
N VAL A 49 8.19 7.80 8.83
CA VAL A 49 8.42 8.78 7.76
C VAL A 49 8.06 8.14 6.42
N GLY A 50 7.24 8.85 5.65
CA GLY A 50 6.88 8.47 4.28
C GLY A 50 7.61 9.33 3.26
N HIS A 51 7.66 8.85 2.02
CA HIS A 51 8.10 9.65 0.88
C HIS A 51 7.01 9.62 -0.18
N SER A 52 6.46 10.80 -0.51
CA SER A 52 5.36 10.94 -1.48
C SER A 52 4.20 10.00 -1.11
N ILE A 53 3.70 9.18 -2.05
CA ILE A 53 2.58 8.26 -1.81
C ILE A 53 2.81 7.32 -0.61
N GLY A 54 4.06 7.05 -0.24
CA GLY A 54 4.39 6.24 0.94
C GLY A 54 3.84 6.81 2.25
N GLU A 55 3.53 8.12 2.31
CA GLU A 55 2.87 8.74 3.47
C GLU A 55 1.50 8.11 3.78
N LEU A 56 0.80 7.55 2.78
CA LEU A 56 -0.45 6.81 3.02
C LEU A 56 -0.23 5.57 3.90
N SER A 57 0.83 4.81 3.63
CA SER A 57 1.18 3.63 4.44
C SER A 57 1.69 4.03 5.83
N CYS A 58 2.28 5.22 5.97
CA CYS A 58 2.63 5.79 7.26
C CYS A 58 1.38 6.09 8.09
N SER A 59 0.37 6.74 7.50
CA SER A 59 -0.91 6.98 8.13
C SER A 59 -1.61 5.68 8.54
N TYR A 60 -1.49 4.61 7.74
CA TYR A 60 -1.96 3.27 8.13
C TYR A 60 -1.17 2.67 9.30
N ALA A 61 0.16 2.79 9.26
CA ALA A 61 1.03 2.26 10.30
C ALA A 61 0.76 2.92 11.66
N ASP A 62 0.60 4.25 11.68
CA ASP A 62 0.28 5.09 12.86
C ASP A 62 -1.20 5.01 13.30
N GLY A 63 -2.04 4.32 12.53
CA GLY A 63 -3.47 4.16 12.84
C GLY A 63 -4.33 5.39 12.51
N GLY A 64 -3.80 6.40 11.82
CA GLY A 64 -4.55 7.55 11.33
C GLY A 64 -5.52 7.20 10.19
N PHE A 65 -5.16 6.24 9.33
CA PHE A 65 -6.03 5.71 8.27
C PHE A 65 -6.36 4.23 8.53
N THR A 66 -7.60 3.85 8.23
CA THR A 66 -8.00 2.44 8.10
C THR A 66 -7.40 1.81 6.85
N LEU A 67 -7.44 0.47 6.77
CA LEU A 67 -7.03 -0.25 5.56
C LEU A 67 -7.80 0.23 4.31
N GLU A 68 -9.11 0.41 4.45
CA GLU A 68 -9.98 0.84 3.35
C GLU A 68 -9.64 2.26 2.89
N GLU A 69 -9.53 3.21 3.82
CA GLU A 69 -9.16 4.59 3.50
C GLU A 69 -7.80 4.67 2.81
N THR A 70 -6.82 3.89 3.27
CA THR A 70 -5.48 3.84 2.67
C THR A 70 -5.51 3.33 1.24
N ILE A 71 -6.26 2.26 0.97
CA ILE A 71 -6.39 1.71 -0.38
C ILE A 71 -7.18 2.64 -1.30
N LEU A 72 -8.27 3.25 -0.82
CA LEU A 72 -9.06 4.19 -1.62
C LEU A 72 -8.27 5.47 -1.94
N ALA A 73 -7.49 5.99 -1.00
CA ALA A 73 -6.62 7.14 -1.21
C ALA A 73 -5.49 6.86 -2.21
N ALA A 74 -5.04 5.61 -2.35
CA ALA A 74 -4.06 5.21 -3.36
C ALA A 74 -4.69 5.00 -4.75
N TYR A 75 -6.00 4.79 -4.81
CA TYR A 75 -6.73 4.45 -6.02
C TYR A 75 -7.35 5.66 -6.74
N TYR A 76 -7.82 6.67 -5.98
CA TYR A 76 -8.43 7.90 -6.50
C TYR A 76 -7.43 9.05 -6.60
#